data_AF-A0A2P5MQX3-F1
#
_entry.id   AF-A0A2P5MQX3-F1
#
_cell.length_a   1.000
_cell.length_b   1.000
_cell.length_c   1.000
_cell.angle_alpha   90.00
_cell.angle_beta   90.00
_cell.angle_gamma   90.00
#
_symmetry.space_group_name_H-M   'P 1'
#
loop_
_entity.id
_entity.type
_entity.pdbx_description
1 polymer ?
#
loop_
_entity_poly.entity_id
_entity_poly.type
_entity_poly.pdbx_seq_one_letter_code
_entity_poly.pdbx_strand_id
1 'polypeptide(L)'
;MNETESKDRSAAISLAKNKLLLDCYRNLEADNLMLPTIPDVSFRIRRAINDDKANNSKIARVVQIDPSITARLIKISNSPLYRGRKQIESCPEALTRLGLK
;
A
#
# COMPACT_ATOMS: atom_id res chain seq x y z
N MET A 1 -12.52 37.68 29.00
CA MET A 1 -12.57 37.93 27.54
C MET A 1 -11.22 38.54 27.17
N ASN A 2 -10.27 37.86 26.54
CA ASN A 2 -10.34 36.67 25.69
C ASN A 2 -9.06 35.84 25.86
N GLU A 3 -9.13 34.79 26.67
CA GLU A 3 -8.08 33.76 26.80
C GLU A 3 -8.00 32.85 25.56
N THR A 4 -8.94 33.01 24.63
CA THR A 4 -9.09 32.22 23.39
C THR A 4 -8.09 32.60 22.29
N GLU A 5 -7.69 33.87 22.14
CA GLU A 5 -6.75 34.29 21.07
C GLU A 5 -5.29 33.83 21.30
N SER A 6 -4.91 33.56 22.55
CA SER A 6 -3.54 33.15 22.91
C SER A 6 -3.26 31.67 22.59
N LYS A 7 -4.28 30.80 22.68
CA LYS A 7 -4.15 29.36 22.40
C LYS A 7 -4.04 29.04 20.90
N ASP A 8 -4.77 29.76 20.05
CA ASP A 8 -4.79 29.49 18.61
C ASP A 8 -3.47 29.87 17.92
N ARG A 9 -2.80 30.94 18.37
CA ARG A 9 -1.46 31.31 17.89
C ARG A 9 -0.39 30.30 18.26
N SER A 10 -0.47 29.69 19.45
CA SER A 10 0.48 28.67 19.90
C SER A 10 0.31 27.35 19.14
N ALA A 11 -0.93 26.94 18.86
CA ALA A 11 -1.23 25.77 18.03
C ALA A 11 -0.72 25.98 16.59
N ALA A 12 -1.00 27.13 15.99
CA ALA A 12 -0.53 27.49 14.64
C ALA A 12 1.01 27.50 14.52
N ILE A 13 1.73 27.97 15.54
CA ILE A 13 3.20 27.95 15.57
C ILE A 13 3.75 26.53 15.75
N SER A 14 3.03 25.64 16.43
CA SER A 14 3.41 24.21 16.54
C SER A 14 3.14 23.43 15.24
N LEU A 15 2.05 23.75 14.53
CA LEU A 15 1.63 23.16 13.26
C LEU A 15 2.48 23.65 12.08
N ALA A 16 3.01 24.89 12.15
CA ALA A 16 3.87 25.48 11.13
C ALA A 16 5.20 24.73 10.91
N LYS A 17 5.58 23.80 11.80
CA LYS A 17 6.79 22.99 11.64
C LYS A 17 6.71 21.95 10.52
N ASN A 18 5.52 21.64 9.99
CA ASN A 18 5.39 20.62 8.95
C ASN A 18 4.46 21.12 7.84
N LYS A 19 5.05 21.76 6.82
CA LYS A 19 4.36 22.29 5.64
C LYS A 19 3.37 21.29 5.03
N LEU A 20 3.75 20.01 4.99
CA LEU A 20 2.89 18.91 4.54
C LEU A 20 1.59 18.81 5.36
N LEU A 21 1.68 18.93 6.69
CA LEU A 21 0.52 18.84 7.58
C LEU A 21 -0.43 20.01 7.38
N LEU A 22 0.09 21.22 7.19
CA LEU A 22 -0.70 22.41 6.88
C LEU A 22 -1.40 22.28 5.52
N ASP A 23 -0.69 21.77 4.52
CA ASP A 23 -1.25 21.52 3.20
C ASP A 23 -2.34 20.44 3.26
N CYS A 24 -2.14 19.35 4.01
CA CYS A 24 -3.18 18.34 4.25
C CYS A 24 -4.42 18.91 4.96
N TYR A 25 -4.24 19.72 6.01
CA TYR A 25 -5.34 20.34 6.76
C TYR A 25 -6.19 21.27 5.89
N ARG A 26 -5.53 22.10 5.06
CA ARG A 26 -6.22 22.99 4.11
C ARG A 26 -7.01 22.24 3.05
N ASN A 27 -6.44 21.16 2.51
CA ASN A 27 -7.15 20.34 1.52
C ASN A 27 -8.30 19.54 2.15
N LEU A 28 -8.21 19.21 3.44
CA LEU A 28 -9.30 18.58 4.21
C LEU A 28 -10.47 19.55 4.45
N GLU A 29 -10.21 20.78 4.91
CA GLU A 29 -11.26 21.80 5.11
C GLU A 29 -11.94 22.21 3.80
N ALA A 30 -11.22 22.15 2.67
CA ALA A 30 -11.73 22.48 1.35
C ALA A 30 -12.45 21.32 0.64
N ASP A 31 -12.63 20.16 1.31
CA ASP A 31 -13.16 18.90 0.72
C ASP A 31 -12.43 18.44 -0.56
N ASN A 32 -11.20 18.95 -0.78
CA ASN A 32 -10.36 18.70 -1.95
C ASN A 32 -9.31 17.61 -1.69
N LEU A 33 -9.44 16.87 -0.59
CA LEU A 33 -8.54 15.78 -0.27
C LEU A 33 -8.84 14.59 -1.18
N MET A 34 -8.24 14.59 -2.37
CA MET A 34 -8.24 13.44 -3.28
C MET A 34 -7.41 12.33 -2.63
N LEU A 35 -8.07 11.48 -1.85
CA LEU A 35 -7.45 10.25 -1.37
C LEU A 35 -7.07 9.43 -2.60
N PRO A 36 -5.80 8.99 -2.72
CA PRO A 36 -5.43 8.08 -3.79
C PRO A 36 -6.29 6.83 -3.62
N THR A 37 -7.20 6.61 -4.57
CA THR A 37 -7.99 5.39 -4.60
C THR A 37 -7.04 4.20 -4.67
N ILE A 38 -7.29 3.20 -3.82
CA ILE A 38 -6.57 1.93 -3.90
C ILE A 38 -6.76 1.40 -5.34
N PRO A 39 -5.69 1.06 -6.07
CA PRO A 39 -5.80 0.58 -7.44
C PRO A 39 -6.77 -0.61 -7.53
N ASP A 40 -7.62 -0.65 -8.55
CA ASP A 40 -8.56 -1.75 -8.82
C ASP A 40 -7.87 -3.14 -8.74
N VAL A 41 -6.65 -3.21 -9.26
CA VAL A 41 -5.84 -4.44 -9.23
C VAL A 41 -5.55 -4.92 -7.79
N SER A 42 -5.33 -4.02 -6.85
CA SER A 42 -5.08 -4.38 -5.44
C SER A 42 -6.33 -4.98 -4.78
N PHE A 43 -7.52 -4.46 -5.12
CA PHE A 43 -8.80 -5.05 -4.69
C PHE A 43 -9.01 -6.44 -5.29
N ARG A 44 -8.70 -6.60 -6.59
CA ARG A 44 -8.79 -7.88 -7.28
C ARG A 44 -7.84 -8.93 -6.70
N ILE A 45 -6.61 -8.55 -6.38
CA ILE A 45 -5.63 -9.44 -5.71
C ILE A 45 -6.19 -9.87 -4.35
N ARG A 46 -6.67 -8.93 -3.54
CA ARG A 46 -7.24 -9.22 -2.21
C ARG A 46 -8.43 -10.18 -2.29
N ARG A 47 -9.33 -9.96 -3.24
CA ARG A 47 -10.47 -10.85 -3.49
C ARG A 47 -10.00 -12.25 -3.91
N ALA A 48 -8.99 -12.34 -4.78
CA ALA A 48 -8.45 -13.61 -5.25
C ALA A 48 -7.74 -14.39 -4.14
N ILE A 49 -7.07 -13.72 -3.21
CA ILE A 49 -6.41 -14.38 -2.06
C ILE A 49 -7.44 -14.87 -1.03
N ASN A 50 -8.53 -14.13 -0.83
CA ASN A 50 -9.58 -14.46 0.13
C ASN A 50 -10.60 -15.50 -0.38
N ASP A 51 -10.52 -15.93 -1.63
CA ASP A 51 -11.40 -16.98 -2.18
C ASP A 51 -10.86 -18.37 -1.80
N ASP A 52 -11.64 -19.15 -1.05
CA ASP A 52 -11.26 -20.50 -0.61
C ASP A 52 -11.06 -21.50 -1.76
N LYS A 53 -11.56 -21.20 -2.96
CA LYS A 53 -11.40 -22.02 -4.17
C LYS A 53 -10.30 -21.49 -5.09
N ALA A 54 -9.59 -20.45 -4.69
CA ALA A 54 -8.51 -19.90 -5.51
C ALA A 54 -7.29 -20.81 -5.51
N ASN A 55 -6.75 -21.04 -6.72
CA ASN A 55 -5.48 -21.71 -6.93
C ASN A 55 -4.39 -20.63 -7.14
N ASN A 56 -3.14 -20.92 -6.76
CA ASN A 56 -1.97 -20.08 -7.00
C ASN A 56 -1.86 -19.60 -8.45
N SER A 57 -2.22 -20.43 -9.43
CA SER A 57 -2.24 -20.02 -10.84
C SER A 57 -3.24 -18.91 -11.15
N LYS A 58 -4.42 -18.92 -10.50
CA LYS A 58 -5.43 -17.87 -10.65
C LYS A 58 -4.96 -16.58 -9.99
N ILE A 59 -4.39 -16.66 -8.79
CA ILE A 59 -3.85 -15.49 -8.07
C ILE A 59 -2.69 -14.89 -8.87
N ALA A 60 -1.79 -15.72 -9.40
CA ALA A 60 -0.71 -15.28 -10.27
C ALA A 60 -1.21 -14.48 -11.47
N ARG A 61 -2.30 -14.93 -12.12
CA ARG A 61 -2.91 -14.24 -13.26
C ARG A 61 -3.35 -12.83 -12.90
N VAL A 62 -3.91 -12.64 -11.69
CA VAL A 62 -4.39 -11.34 -11.21
C VAL A 62 -3.22 -10.44 -10.83
N VAL A 63 -2.20 -10.98 -10.16
CA VAL A 63 -0.99 -10.22 -9.79
C VAL A 63 -0.20 -9.78 -11.02
N GLN A 64 -0.11 -10.64 -12.04
CA GLN A 64 0.57 -10.36 -13.31
C GLN A 64 -0.02 -9.21 -14.13
N ILE A 65 -1.25 -8.76 -13.80
CA ILE A 65 -1.85 -7.58 -14.41
C ILE A 65 -1.04 -6.32 -14.07
N ASP A 66 -0.39 -6.30 -12.91
CA ASP A 66 0.50 -5.22 -12.49
C ASP A 66 1.96 -5.69 -12.50
N PRO A 67 2.78 -5.21 -13.47
CA PRO A 67 4.20 -5.55 -13.55
C PRO A 67 5.01 -5.12 -12.33
N SER A 68 4.64 -4.00 -11.71
CA SER A 68 5.37 -3.44 -10.56
C SER A 68 5.19 -4.31 -9.31
N ILE A 69 3.96 -4.78 -9.06
CA ILE A 69 3.64 -5.70 -7.97
C ILE A 69 4.27 -7.06 -8.24
N THR A 70 4.19 -7.54 -9.48
CA THR A 70 4.80 -8.82 -9.89
C THR A 70 6.31 -8.84 -9.64
N ALA A 71 7.02 -7.81 -10.09
CA ALA A 71 8.46 -7.68 -9.88
C ALA A 71 8.81 -7.60 -8.38
N ARG A 72 8.02 -6.85 -7.60
CA ARG A 72 8.20 -6.75 -6.15
C ARG A 72 7.97 -8.09 -5.45
N LEU A 73 6.96 -8.85 -5.85
CA LEU A 73 6.69 -10.19 -5.33
C LEU A 73 7.87 -11.14 -5.59
N ILE A 74 8.39 -11.17 -6.81
CA ILE A 74 9.56 -11.98 -7.19
C ILE A 74 10.77 -11.56 -6.36
N LYS A 75 11.03 -10.26 -6.22
CA LYS A 75 12.13 -9.72 -5.40
C LYS A 75 12.03 -10.18 -3.94
N ILE A 76 10.83 -10.12 -3.35
CA ILE A 76 10.59 -10.56 -1.97
C ILE A 76 10.81 -12.08 -1.84
N SER A 77 10.34 -12.87 -2.81
CA SER A 77 10.53 -14.32 -2.79
C SER A 77 12.00 -14.77 -2.86
N ASN A 78 12.88 -13.92 -3.41
CA ASN A 78 14.33 -14.13 -3.46
C ASN A 78 15.09 -13.45 -2.29
N SER A 79 14.38 -12.81 -1.35
CA SER A 79 15.02 -12.14 -0.21
C SER A 79 15.57 -13.15 0.80
N PRO A 80 16.58 -12.79 1.64
CA PRO A 80 17.20 -13.71 2.58
C PRO A 80 16.24 -14.49 3.48
N LEU A 81 15.09 -13.90 3.82
CA LEU A 81 14.07 -14.51 4.65
C LEU A 81 13.29 -15.65 3.94
N TYR A 82 13.08 -15.53 2.62
CA TYR A 82 12.24 -16.45 1.84
C TYR A 82 13.00 -17.27 0.79
N ARG A 83 14.27 -16.91 0.52
CA ARG A 83 15.04 -17.51 -0.58
C ARG A 83 15.30 -18.99 -0.34
N GLY A 84 15.14 -19.78 -1.39
CA GLY A 84 15.53 -21.19 -1.42
C GLY A 84 16.93 -21.39 -2.01
N ARG A 85 17.20 -22.62 -2.44
CA ARG A 85 18.43 -22.96 -3.18
C ARG A 85 18.44 -22.40 -4.61
N LYS A 86 17.25 -22.25 -5.22
CA LYS A 86 17.06 -21.78 -6.60
C LYS A 86 16.53 -20.35 -6.60
N GLN A 87 17.04 -19.52 -7.51
CA GLN A 87 16.49 -18.20 -7.83
C GLN A 87 15.17 -18.34 -8.58
N ILE A 88 14.28 -17.38 -8.33
CA ILE A 88 12.89 -17.40 -8.73
C ILE A 88 12.65 -16.30 -9.73
N GLU A 89 12.02 -16.66 -10.84
CA GLU A 89 11.87 -15.77 -12.00
C GLU A 89 10.41 -15.62 -12.41
N SER A 90 9.52 -16.47 -11.89
CA SER A 90 8.10 -16.45 -12.24
C SER A 90 7.21 -16.14 -11.05
N CYS A 91 6.10 -15.45 -11.31
CA CYS A 91 5.10 -15.14 -10.30
C CYS A 91 4.46 -16.39 -9.65
N PRO A 92 4.09 -17.45 -10.39
CA PRO A 92 3.58 -18.68 -9.79
C PRO A 92 4.61 -19.34 -8.84
N GLU A 93 5.88 -19.42 -9.23
CA GLU A 93 6.93 -19.94 -8.35
C GLU A 93 7.14 -19.06 -7.12
N ALA A 94 7.03 -17.73 -7.27
CA ALA A 94 7.11 -16.79 -6.15
C ALA A 94 5.97 -17.02 -5.15
N LEU A 95 4.74 -17.18 -5.63
CA LEU A 95 3.57 -17.47 -4.80
C LEU A 95 3.69 -18.80 -4.04
N THR A 96 4.13 -19.86 -4.72
CA THR A 96 4.32 -21.18 -4.11
C THR A 96 5.33 -21.16 -2.96
N ARG A 97 6.30 -20.24 -2.96
CA ARG A 97 7.32 -20.15 -1.89
C ARG A 97 6.96 -19.22 -0.77
N LEU A 98 6.25 -18.15 -1.07
CA LEU A 98 5.73 -17.26 -0.05
C LEU A 98 4.60 -17.95 0.75
N GLY A 99 3.90 -18.90 0.13
CA GLY A 99 2.79 -19.59 0.75
C GLY A 99 1.60 -18.65 0.89
N LEU A 100 0.67 -18.71 -0.06
CA LEU A 100 -0.65 -18.09 0.10
C LEU A 100 -1.64 -19.25 0.25
N LYS A 101 -1.89 -19.61 1.51
CA LYS A 101 -2.40 -20.92 1.96
C LYS A 101 -1.43 -22.08 1.76
#